data_AF-A0A2X3IEE1-F1
#
_entry.id   AF-A0A2X3IEE1-F1
#
_cell.length_a   1.000
_cell.length_b   1.000
_cell.length_c   1.000
_cell.angle_alpha   90.00
_cell.angle_beta   90.00
_cell.angle_gamma   90.00
#
_symmetry.space_group_name_H-M   'P 1'
#
loop_
_entity.id
_entity.type
_entity.pdbx_description
1 polymer ?
#
loop_
_entity_poly.entity_id
_entity_poly.type
_entity_poly.pdbx_seq_one_letter_code
_entity_poly.pdbx_strand_id
1 'polypeptide(L)' 'MYYTVEQASKELNISKQAIYKQIKKEEFKQFIIIEKGIKHINSEGLNYLK' A
#
# COMPACT_ATOMS: atom_id res chain seq x y z
N MET A 1 -0.05 -6.80 9.93
CA MET A 1 1.26 -6.11 9.75
C MET A 1 1.04 -4.95 8.80
N TYR A 2 1.67 -3.80 9.04
CA TYR A 2 1.48 -2.60 8.22
C TYR A 2 2.74 -2.31 7.43
N TYR A 3 2.56 -1.98 6.15
CA TYR A 3 3.64 -1.82 5.20
C TYR A 3 3.62 -0.39 4.67
N THR A 4 4.73 0.31 4.80
CA THR A 4 4.94 1.53 4.01
C THR A 4 4.91 1.18 2.52
N VAL A 5 4.66 2.18 1.68
CA VAL A 5 4.78 2.03 0.21
C VAL A 5 6.15 1.46 -0.18
N GLU A 6 7.20 1.77 0.58
CA GLU A 6 8.54 1.23 0.36
C GLU A 6 8.66 -0.26 0.65
N GLN A 7 8.10 -0.70 1.77
CA GLN A 7 8.11 -2.12 2.12
C GLN A 7 7.25 -2.93 1.15
N ALA A 8 6.05 -2.44 0.81
CA ALA A 8 5.18 -3.09 -0.17
C ALA A 8 5.84 -3.19 -1.56
N SER A 9 6.57 -2.16 -1.98
CA SER A 9 7.33 -2.16 -3.24
C SER A 9 8.40 -3.24 -3.27
N LYS A 10 9.15 -3.41 -2.16
CA LYS A 10 10.18 -4.45 -2.05
C LYS A 10 9.58 -5.85 -1.97
N GLU A 11 8.52 -6.03 -1.20
CA GLU A 11 7.88 -7.33 -0.97
C GLU A 11 7.20 -7.87 -2.23
N LEU A 12 6.56 -7.00 -3.01
CA LEU A 12 5.86 -7.37 -4.24
C LEU A 12 6.72 -7.25 -5.50
N ASN A 13 7.96 -6.75 -5.38
CA ASN A 13 8.84 -6.46 -6.51
C ASN A 13 8.19 -5.53 -7.57
N ILE A 14 7.34 -4.60 -7.14
CA ILE A 14 6.67 -3.63 -8.01
C ILE A 14 7.14 -2.22 -7.74
N SER A 15 7.09 -1.36 -8.76
CA SER A 15 7.45 0.05 -8.63
C SER A 15 6.56 0.79 -7.64
N LYS A 16 7.15 1.67 -6.81
CA LYS A 16 6.40 2.58 -5.92
C LYS A 16 5.29 3.34 -6.66
N GLN A 17 5.52 3.73 -7.93
CA GLN A 17 4.54 4.40 -8.77
C GLN A 17 3.28 3.57 -9.03
N ALA A 18 3.42 2.25 -9.25
CA ALA A 18 2.29 1.35 -9.44
C ALA A 18 1.43 1.28 -8.17
N ILE A 19 2.08 1.21 -7.01
CA ILE A 19 1.41 1.28 -5.71
C ILE A 19 0.69 2.62 -5.58
N TYR A 20 1.37 3.75 -5.84
CA TYR A 20 0.77 5.09 -5.80
C TYR A 20 -0.46 5.25 -6.71
N LYS A 21 -0.52 4.54 -7.84
CA LYS A 21 -1.69 4.53 -8.72
C LYS A 21 -2.86 3.78 -8.08
N GLN A 22 -2.60 2.69 -7.36
CA GLN A 22 -3.63 1.89 -6.68
C GLN A 22 -4.13 2.60 -5.42
N ILE A 23 -3.26 3.16 -4.58
CA ILE A 23 -3.68 3.90 -3.37
C ILE A 23 -4.48 5.17 -3.64
N LYS A 24 -4.54 5.64 -4.89
CA LYS A 24 -5.43 6.73 -5.31
C LYS A 24 -6.86 6.27 -5.61
N LYS A 25 -7.06 4.97 -5.90
CA LYS A 25 -8.38 4.41 -6.16
C LYS A 25 -9.19 4.37 -4.87
N GLU A 26 -10.47 4.68 -4.99
CA GLU A 26 -11.39 4.75 -3.86
C GLU A 26 -11.52 3.41 -3.15
N GLU A 27 -11.60 2.34 -3.94
CA GLU A 27 -11.64 0.94 -3.50
C GLU A 27 -10.41 0.55 -2.67
N PHE A 28 -9.26 1.17 -2.92
CA PHE A 28 -8.02 0.83 -2.24
C PHE A 28 -7.86 1.60 -0.92
N LYS A 29 -8.59 2.71 -0.72
CA LYS A 29 -8.49 3.53 0.49
C LYS A 29 -8.82 2.74 1.76
N GLN A 30 -9.68 1.72 1.66
CA GLN A 30 -10.04 0.85 2.79
C GLN A 30 -8.83 0.08 3.36
N PHE A 31 -7.78 -0.12 2.55
CA PHE A 31 -6.58 -0.83 2.95
C PHE A 31 -5.46 0.10 3.44
N ILE A 32 -5.69 1.43 3.43
CA ILE A 32 -4.71 2.42 3.85
C ILE A 32 -4.99 2.86 5.28
N ILE A 33 -3.94 2.90 6.08
CA ILE A 33 -3.99 3.35 7.47
C ILE A 33 -2.99 4.47 7.64
N ILE A 34 -3.39 5.54 8.32
CA ILE A 34 -2.50 6.66 8.61
C ILE A 34 -2.02 6.50 10.04
N GLU A 35 -0.74 6.17 10.21
CA GLU A 35 -0.10 6.07 11.52
C GLU A 35 1.01 7.12 11.58
N LYS A 36 0.95 8.01 12.57
CA LYS A 36 1.93 9.11 12.75
C LYS A 36 2.13 9.97 11.51
N GLY A 37 1.06 10.20 10.74
CA GLY A 37 1.08 10.99 9.50
C GLY A 37 1.64 10.23 8.28
N ILE A 38 2.05 8.97 8.43
CA ILE A 38 2.56 8.13 7.35
C ILE A 38 1.48 7.16 6.90
N LYS A 39 1.28 7.07 5.58
CA LYS A 39 0.37 6.08 4.97
C LYS A 39 1.01 4.71 4.96
N HIS A 40 0.33 3.76 5.57
CA HIS A 40 0.66 2.36 5.56
C HIS A 40 -0.44 1.57 4.87
N ILE A 41 -0.06 0.42 4.32
CA ILE A 41 -0.92 -0.53 3.62
C ILE A 41 -1.04 -1.75 4.53
N ASN A 42 -2.26 -2.20 4.80
CA ASN A 42 -2.47 -3.41 5.57
C ASN A 42 -2.14 -4.67 4.75
N SER A 43 -2.15 -5.83 5.41
CA SER A 43 -1.85 -7.12 4.77
C SER A 43 -2.82 -7.45 3.63
N GLU A 44 -4.09 -7.05 3.73
CA GLU A 44 -5.11 -7.28 2.70
C GLU A 44 -4.86 -6.44 1.45
N GLY A 45 -4.50 -5.16 1.61
CA GLY A 45 -4.11 -4.29 0.51
C GLY A 45 -2.83 -4.77 -0.16
N LEU A 46 -1.92 -5.37 0.58
CA LEU A 46 -0.71 -5.95 0.01
C LEU A 46 -1.02 -7.19 -0.85
N ASN A 47 -1.96 -8.04 -0.41
CA ASN A 47 -2.50 -9.13 -1.24
C ASN A 47 -3.28 -8.62 -2.47
N TYR A 48 -3.99 -7.51 -2.35
CA TYR A 48 -4.69 -6.89 -3.49
C TYR A 48 -3.72 -6.35 -4.55
N LEU A 49 -2.50 -5.98 -4.15
CA LEU A 49 -1.46 -5.49 -5.05
C LEU A 49 -0.63 -6.60 -5.72
N LYS A 50 -0.74 -7.84 -5.25
CA LYS A 50 -0.07 -9.02 -5.81
C LYS A 50 -0.76 -9.49 -7.10
#